data_AF-A0A2V5KDM6-F1
#
_entry.id   AF-A0A2V5KDM6-F1
#
_cell.length_a   1.000
_cell.length_b   1.000
_cell.length_c   1.000
_cell.angle_alpha   90.00
_cell.angle_beta   90.00
_cell.angle_gamma   90.00
#
_symmetry.space_group_name_H-M   'P 1'
#
loop_
_entity.id
_entity.type
_entity.pdbx_description
1 polymer ?
#
loop_
_entity_poly.entity_id
_entity_poly.type
_entity_poly.pdbx_seq_one_letter_code
_entity_poly.pdbx_strand_id
1 'polypeptide(L)' 'MPNLDRFATGLPDPQDQPQQPIDECMLDSCQRPIYPGQIVWKHGCDTYCSLQHLAEDLGASQISAGE' A
#
# COMPACT_ATOMS: atom_id res chain seq x y z
N MET A 1 42.18 18.17 -21.84
CA MET A 1 41.54 16.89 -21.49
C MET A 1 40.06 17.08 -21.71
N PRO A 2 39.40 16.37 -22.64
CA PRO A 2 37.98 16.55 -22.88
C PRO A 2 37.21 16.21 -21.59
N ASN A 3 36.29 17.09 -21.22
CA ASN A 3 35.53 16.98 -19.99
C ASN A 3 34.57 15.77 -20.07
N LEU A 4 34.76 14.80 -19.16
CA LEU A 4 33.99 13.56 -19.02
C LEU A 4 32.66 13.74 -18.26
N ASP A 5 32.25 14.98 -17.95
CA ASP A 5 31.00 15.33 -17.25
C ASP A 5 29.72 14.77 -17.91
N ARG A 6 29.78 14.28 -19.15
CA ARG A 6 28.62 13.73 -19.85
C ARG A 6 28.12 12.39 -19.30
N PHE A 7 28.90 11.73 -18.45
CA PHE A 7 28.52 10.48 -17.74
C PHE A 7 28.25 10.71 -16.24
N ALA A 8 28.40 11.94 -15.73
CA ALA A 8 28.23 12.25 -14.31
C ALA A 8 26.77 12.13 -13.84
N THR A 9 25.82 12.09 -14.77
CA THR A 9 24.39 11.88 -14.50
C THR A 9 23.92 10.72 -15.35
N GLY A 10 24.12 9.48 -14.87
CA GLY A 10 23.44 8.32 -15.44
C GLY A 10 21.93 8.55 -15.40
N LEU A 11 21.20 8.06 -16.41
CA LEU A 11 19.74 8.02 -16.33
C LEU A 11 19.35 7.23 -15.06
N PRO A 12 18.34 7.69 -14.29
CA PRO A 12 17.87 6.92 -13.14
C PRO A 12 17.48 5.52 -13.61
N ASP A 13 17.93 4.52 -12.87
CA ASP A 13 17.68 3.12 -13.20
C ASP A 13 16.14 2.91 -13.28
N PRO A 14 15.59 2.41 -14.41
CA PRO A 14 14.15 2.21 -14.54
C PRO A 14 13.55 1.27 -13.47
N GLN A 15 14.37 0.42 -12.85
CA GLN A 15 14.01 -0.49 -11.76
C GLN A 15 14.02 0.19 -10.38
N ASP A 16 14.60 1.39 -10.27
CA ASP A 16 14.62 2.20 -9.04
C ASP A 16 13.37 3.09 -8.91
N GLN A 17 12.40 2.97 -9.83
CA GLN A 17 11.14 3.70 -9.70
C GLN A 17 10.33 3.13 -8.53
N PRO A 18 10.03 3.92 -7.49
CA PRO A 18 9.19 3.46 -6.40
C PRO A 18 7.82 3.07 -6.97
N GLN A 19 7.36 1.87 -6.62
CA GLN A 19 6.04 1.40 -7.03
C GLN A 19 4.99 2.38 -6.53
N GLN A 20 4.14 2.87 -7.43
CA GLN A 20 3.04 3.73 -7.03
C GLN A 20 1.96 2.89 -6.34
N PRO A 21 1.34 3.40 -5.26
CA PRO A 21 0.20 2.74 -4.66
C PRO A 21 -0.95 2.70 -5.66
N ILE A 22 -1.69 1.59 -5.66
CA ILE A 22 -2.87 1.39 -6.52
C ILE A 22 -4.15 1.79 -5.82
N ASP A 23 -4.15 1.82 -4.49
CA ASP A 23 -5.30 2.14 -3.66
C ASP A 23 -4.85 2.46 -2.22
N GLU A 24 -5.80 2.75 -1.33
CA GLU A 24 -5.58 2.95 0.10
C GLU A 24 -6.56 2.10 0.93
N CYS A 25 -6.17 1.74 2.15
CA CYS A 25 -7.07 1.04 3.06
C CYS A 25 -8.23 1.96 3.48
N MET A 26 -9.48 1.55 3.22
CA MET A 26 -10.67 2.38 3.45
C MET A 26 -10.97 2.68 4.93
N LEU A 27 -10.50 1.84 5.85
CA LEU A 27 -10.67 2.11 7.28
C LEU A 27 -10.02 3.45 7.67
N ASP A 28 -10.82 4.39 8.20
CA ASP A 28 -10.41 5.76 8.56
C ASP A 28 -9.18 5.82 9.47
N SER A 29 -9.00 4.84 10.36
CA SER A 29 -7.86 4.77 11.29
C SER A 29 -6.56 4.30 10.63
N CYS A 30 -6.64 3.68 9.45
CA CYS A 30 -5.52 3.05 8.78
C CYS A 30 -5.00 3.86 7.60
N GLN A 31 -5.82 4.05 6.56
CA GLN A 31 -5.50 4.79 5.33
C GLN A 31 -4.11 4.46 4.73
N ARG A 32 -3.63 3.22 4.91
CA ARG A 32 -2.31 2.81 4.41
C ARG A 32 -2.37 2.60 2.90
N PRO A 33 -1.32 3.00 2.16
CA PRO A 33 -1.22 2.73 0.74
C PRO A 33 -1.14 1.22 0.47
N ILE A 34 -1.92 0.78 -0.51
CA ILE A 34 -1.95 -0.57 -1.06
C ILE A 34 -1.10 -0.59 -2.33
N TYR A 35 -0.15 -1.51 -2.38
CA TYR A 35 0.78 -1.65 -3.51
C TYR A 35 0.44 -2.85 -4.40
N PRO A 36 0.86 -2.82 -5.67
CA PRO A 36 0.69 -3.97 -6.58
C PRO A 36 1.20 -5.28 -5.98
N GLY A 37 0.39 -6.34 -6.06
CA GLY A 37 0.76 -7.67 -5.59
C GLY A 37 0.56 -7.92 -4.09
N GLN A 38 0.13 -6.92 -3.32
CA GLN A 38 -0.27 -7.13 -1.93
C GLN A 38 -1.58 -7.91 -1.83
N ILE A 39 -1.69 -8.76 -0.80
CA ILE A 39 -2.93 -9.44 -0.46
C ILE A 39 -3.84 -8.43 0.24
N VAL A 40 -5.04 -8.24 -0.30
CA VAL A 40 -6.03 -7.29 0.22
C VAL A 40 -7.42 -7.93 0.28
N TRP A 41 -8.30 -7.33 1.06
CA TRP A 41 -9.69 -7.72 1.20
C TRP A 41 -10.58 -6.66 0.58
N LYS A 42 -11.59 -7.08 -0.17
CA LYS A 42 -12.50 -6.18 -0.87
C LYS A 42 -13.93 -6.41 -0.39
N HIS A 43 -14.64 -5.32 -0.10
CA HIS A 43 -16.05 -5.33 0.24
C HIS A 43 -16.76 -4.21 -0.53
N GLY A 44 -17.62 -4.57 -1.49
CA GLY A 44 -18.21 -3.60 -2.41
C GLY A 44 -17.16 -2.88 -3.26
N CYS A 45 -17.06 -1.56 -3.11
CA CYS A 45 -16.07 -0.71 -3.77
C CYS A 45 -14.82 -0.45 -2.91
N ASP A 46 -14.84 -0.88 -1.65
CA ASP A 46 -13.84 -0.54 -0.65
C ASP A 46 -12.79 -1.65 -0.50
N THR A 47 -11.56 -1.23 -0.20
CA THR A 47 -10.39 -2.09 -0.18
C THR A 47 -9.68 -1.95 1.17
N TYR A 48 -9.29 -3.07 1.77
CA TYR A 48 -8.74 -3.12 3.12
C TYR A 48 -7.43 -3.90 3.11
N CYS A 49 -6.41 -3.37 3.80
CA CYS A 49 -5.10 -4.02 3.88
C CYS A 49 -5.07 -5.23 4.83
N SER A 50 -6.12 -5.46 5.63
CA SER A 50 -6.24 -6.61 6.54
C SER A 50 -7.70 -7.04 6.69
N LEU A 51 -7.93 -8.32 6.98
CA LEU A 51 -9.26 -8.83 7.33
C LEU A 51 -9.82 -8.17 8.59
N GLN A 52 -8.93 -7.84 9.53
CA GLN A 52 -9.30 -7.14 10.76
C GLN A 52 -9.91 -5.77 10.44
N HIS A 53 -9.29 -4.98 9.57
CA HIS A 53 -9.82 -3.66 9.22
C HIS A 53 -11.15 -3.74 8.48
N LEU A 54 -11.32 -4.74 7.62
CA LEU A 54 -12.62 -5.01 7.01
C LEU A 54 -13.66 -5.33 8.09
N ALA A 55 -13.33 -6.20 9.04
CA ALA A 55 -14.25 -6.60 10.11
C ALA A 55 -14.62 -5.39 11.00
N GLU A 56 -13.64 -4.57 11.38
CA GLU A 56 -13.85 -3.34 12.17
C GLU A 56 -14.74 -2.33 11.44
N ASP A 57 -14.52 -2.13 10.14
CA ASP A 57 -15.35 -1.23 9.31
C ASP A 57 -16.80 -1.73 9.18
N LEU A 58 -16.98 -3.05 9.15
CA LEU A 58 -18.30 -3.69 9.23
C LEU A 58 -18.94 -3.65 10.64
N GLY A 59 -18.24 -3.07 11.62
CA GLY A 59 -18.71 -2.93 13.00
C GLY A 59 -18.44 -4.15 13.89
N ALA A 60 -17.58 -5.08 13.46
CA ALA A 60 -17.14 -6.18 14.31
C ALA A 60 -16.05 -5.72 15.27
N SER A 61 -16.10 -6.21 16.50
CA SER A 61 -15.07 -6.01 17.50
C SER A 61 -14.50 -7.35 17.95
N GLN A 62 -13.19 -7.43 18.14
CA GLN A 62 -12.57 -8.60 18.72
C GLN A 62 -12.97 -8.73 20.20
N ILE A 63 -13.51 -9.88 20.57
CA ILE A 63 -13.78 -10.27 21.96
C ILE A 63 -13.11 -11.61 22.26
N SER A 64 -12.81 -11.87 23.52
CA SER A 64 -12.47 -13.22 23.96
C SER A 64 -13.76 -14.01 24.14
N ALA A 65 -13.78 -15.27 23.72
CA ALA A 65 -14.93 -16.13 23.97
C ALA A 65 -15.10 -16.37 25.48
N GLY A 66 -16.23 -15.92 26.04
CA GLY A 66 -16.55 -16.07 27.47
C GLY A 66 -16.40 -14.80 28.32
N GLU A 67 -16.07 -13.66 27.70
CA GLU A 67 -16.21 -12.32 28.30
C GLU A 67 -17.53 -11.64 27.87
#